data_AF-A0A2R5EWV8-F1
#
_entry.id   AF-A0A2R5EWV8-F1
#
_cell.length_a   1.000
_cell.length_b   1.000
_cell.length_c   1.000
_cell.angle_alpha   90.00
_cell.angle_beta   90.00
_cell.angle_gamma   90.00
#
_symmetry.space_group_name_H-M   'P 1'
#
loop_
_entity.id
_entity.type
_entity.pdbx_description
1 polymer ?
#
loop_
_entity_poly.entity_id
_entity_poly.type
_entity_poly.pdbx_seq_one_letter_code
_entity_poly.pdbx_strand_id
1 'polypeptide(L)'
;MEQARASAQELAAAHAQLLSGYEGIGGGLSGLSAGYEAVADQSGKLAEGLSGVSGGLNALGDKYPELKEDPAYQETLLAVAGLQQGAVQLGAGLKELNAQLAGVAGGMTQANAGYKQAADGQAALAAGLGELAKGIAELQGGIAQAAAGQGAIVDQIPGVTQGLGELASGQQELQAGFASLNDQLGELTSGLDQSVDGLTQVTDGLASAGGYLQSLAGAPDKELTGWYIPQEAIDDEQFQSSLDVYMSPDRMTAKFDVIFDSNPYSEATMAEIPALEAAVDRALRGTAFEEAVTAIGGVTSMNHDLDTISNADYSRTVVLMLVGITLILIVLFRSIVIPAYVVLSLIVTYYTSLAITELIFVRIFDLSGISWAVPFFGFVLLVALGVDYSIFLMDRFREFRHLEPKQAILEAMKNMGGVIMSAAVILGGTFAAMLPSGVMSLLQIATMVLCGLFLYALVMLPLFIPVMVRVFGEANWWPFMRNDKEAGYSLREKEAFVHSHKE
;
A
#
# COMPACT_ATOMS: atom_id res chain seq x y z
N MET A 1 6.23 -4.53 25.26
CA MET A 1 6.98 -3.26 25.32
C MET A 1 8.47 -3.48 25.56
N GLU A 2 8.88 -4.14 26.64
CA GLU A 2 10.32 -4.40 26.90
C GLU A 2 11.00 -5.20 25.78
N GLN A 3 10.36 -6.27 25.28
CA GLN A 3 10.87 -7.02 24.12
C GLN A 3 11.02 -6.13 22.87
N ALA A 4 10.03 -5.28 22.56
CA ALA A 4 10.09 -4.37 21.42
C ALA A 4 11.22 -3.34 21.58
N ARG A 5 11.47 -2.84 22.80
CA ARG A 5 12.58 -1.94 23.10
C ARG A 5 13.93 -2.64 22.94
N ALA A 6 14.05 -3.87 23.48
CA ALA A 6 15.27 -4.66 23.38
C ALA A 6 15.61 -4.97 21.91
N SER A 7 14.62 -5.40 21.11
CA SER A 7 14.79 -5.63 19.68
C SER A 7 15.19 -4.35 18.94
N ALA A 8 14.60 -3.20 19.25
CA ALA A 8 14.99 -1.93 18.64
C ALA A 8 16.43 -1.49 18.99
N GLN A 9 16.87 -1.75 20.22
CA GLN A 9 18.26 -1.49 20.65
C GLN A 9 19.27 -2.43 19.97
N GLU A 10 18.92 -3.71 19.85
CA GLU A 10 19.76 -4.71 19.17
C GLU A 10 19.91 -4.39 17.68
N LEU A 11 18.81 -4.00 17.03
CA LEU A 11 18.82 -3.58 15.63
C LEU A 11 19.68 -2.33 15.42
N ALA A 12 19.54 -1.31 16.28
CA ALA A 12 20.34 -0.09 16.22
C ALA A 12 21.85 -0.38 16.38
N ALA A 13 22.21 -1.29 17.29
CA ALA A 13 23.60 -1.71 17.48
C ALA A 13 24.15 -2.45 16.24
N ALA A 14 23.36 -3.34 15.64
CA ALA A 14 23.74 -4.05 14.41
C ALA A 14 23.95 -3.06 13.23
N HIS A 15 23.10 -2.06 13.10
CA HIS A 15 23.25 -1.02 12.08
C HIS A 15 24.48 -0.14 12.30
N ALA A 16 24.81 0.21 13.55
CA ALA A 16 26.03 0.94 13.86
C ALA A 16 27.30 0.15 13.48
N GLN A 17 27.30 -1.16 13.70
CA GLN A 17 28.41 -2.03 13.33
C GLN A 17 28.55 -2.18 11.80
N LEU A 18 27.44 -2.29 11.08
CA LEU A 18 27.44 -2.27 9.62
C LEU A 18 27.97 -0.95 9.06
N LEU A 19 27.50 0.18 9.59
CA LEU A 19 27.95 1.52 9.18
C LEU A 19 29.48 1.66 9.31
N SER A 20 30.04 1.24 10.45
CA SER A 20 31.50 1.23 10.66
C SER A 20 32.24 0.37 9.63
N GLY A 21 31.69 -0.79 9.27
CA GLY A 21 32.22 -1.64 8.21
C GLY A 21 32.24 -0.95 6.85
N TYR A 22 31.14 -0.29 6.48
CA TYR A 22 31.05 0.45 5.22
C TYR A 22 31.96 1.69 5.17
N GLU A 23 32.12 2.42 6.28
CA GLU A 23 33.10 3.51 6.37
C GLU A 23 34.53 3.00 6.15
N GLY A 24 34.86 1.83 6.70
CA GLY A 24 36.14 1.16 6.44
C GLY A 24 36.37 0.84 4.96
N ILE A 25 35.35 0.31 4.26
CA ILE A 25 35.41 0.06 2.82
C ILE A 25 35.60 1.38 2.04
N GLY A 26 34.95 2.46 2.47
CA GLY A 26 35.06 3.78 1.82
C GLY A 26 36.47 4.36 1.91
N GLY A 27 37.11 4.20 3.07
CA GLY A 27 38.53 4.51 3.24
C GLY A 27 39.43 3.67 2.32
N GLY A 28 39.17 2.37 2.20
CA GLY A 28 39.91 1.47 1.30
C GLY A 28 39.78 1.85 -0.17
N LEU A 29 38.58 2.21 -0.63
CA LEU A 29 38.32 2.69 -1.99
C LEU A 29 39.08 3.98 -2.30
N SER A 30 39.14 4.90 -1.33
CA SER A 30 39.91 6.14 -1.47
C SER A 30 41.42 5.88 -1.61
N GLY A 31 41.94 4.90 -0.86
CA GLY A 31 43.33 4.45 -1.01
C GLY A 31 43.61 3.82 -2.37
N LEU A 32 42.69 3.00 -2.90
CA LEU A 32 42.81 2.39 -4.21
C LEU A 32 42.75 3.44 -5.34
N SER A 33 41.85 4.42 -5.21
CA SER A 33 41.74 5.55 -6.14
C SER A 33 43.06 6.32 -6.26
N ALA A 34 43.67 6.67 -5.12
CA ALA A 34 44.97 7.35 -5.11
C ALA A 34 46.08 6.48 -5.74
N GLY A 35 46.02 5.16 -5.54
CA GLY A 35 46.93 4.20 -6.18
C GLY A 35 46.80 4.18 -7.70
N TYR A 36 45.59 4.13 -8.24
CA TYR A 36 45.36 4.17 -9.69
C TYR A 36 45.81 5.48 -10.32
N GLU A 37 45.59 6.60 -9.64
CA GLU A 37 46.04 7.91 -10.11
C GLU A 37 47.57 8.00 -10.17
N ALA A 38 48.27 7.51 -9.14
CA ALA A 38 49.73 7.46 -9.12
C ALA A 38 50.30 6.59 -10.27
N VAL A 39 49.68 5.45 -10.57
CA VAL A 39 50.11 4.58 -11.68
C VAL A 39 49.79 5.21 -13.03
N ALA A 40 48.65 5.88 -13.18
CA ALA A 40 48.30 6.60 -14.40
C ALA A 40 49.29 7.73 -14.70
N ASP A 41 49.69 8.50 -13.68
CA ASP A 41 50.68 9.56 -13.80
C ASP A 41 52.07 9.03 -14.17
N GLN A 42 52.47 7.90 -13.56
CA GLN A 42 53.73 7.25 -13.89
C GLN A 42 53.73 6.69 -15.33
N SER A 43 52.59 6.20 -15.81
CA SER A 43 52.40 5.76 -17.19
C SER A 43 52.46 6.93 -18.18
N GLY A 44 51.91 8.10 -17.81
CA GLY A 44 52.06 9.34 -18.57
C GLY A 44 53.52 9.78 -18.71
N LYS A 45 54.28 9.78 -17.61
CA LYS A 45 55.73 10.08 -17.63
C LYS A 45 56.53 9.09 -18.49
N LEU A 46 56.15 7.81 -18.47
CA LEU A 46 56.76 6.79 -19.33
C LEU A 46 56.48 7.07 -20.81
N ALA A 47 55.24 7.44 -21.17
CA ALA A 47 54.88 7.82 -22.53
C ALA A 47 55.65 9.05 -23.01
N GLU A 48 55.82 10.07 -22.16
CA GLU A 48 56.63 11.26 -22.45
C GLU A 48 58.11 10.91 -22.67
N GLY A 49 58.68 10.06 -21.81
CA GLY A 49 60.06 9.56 -21.96
C GLY A 49 60.27 8.79 -23.26
N LEU A 50 59.35 7.90 -23.62
CA LEU A 50 59.37 7.14 -24.87
C LEU A 50 59.20 8.05 -26.10
N SER A 51 58.38 9.11 -25.99
CA SER A 51 58.29 10.14 -27.03
C SER A 51 59.62 10.85 -27.24
N GLY A 52 60.36 11.14 -26.16
CA GLY A 52 61.71 11.71 -26.23
C GLY A 52 62.71 10.77 -26.90
N VAL A 53 62.67 9.47 -26.58
CA VAL A 53 63.50 8.43 -27.22
C VAL A 53 63.17 8.32 -28.71
N SER A 54 61.88 8.28 -29.07
CA SER A 54 61.43 8.27 -30.47
C SER A 54 61.91 9.51 -31.24
N GLY A 55 61.83 10.70 -30.62
CA GLY A 55 62.35 11.94 -31.21
C GLY A 55 63.87 11.91 -31.42
N GLY A 56 64.62 11.40 -30.44
CA GLY A 56 66.07 11.21 -30.54
C GLY A 56 66.48 10.20 -31.61
N LEU A 57 65.74 9.09 -31.73
CA LEU A 57 65.95 8.09 -32.78
C LEU A 57 65.68 8.70 -34.15
N ASN A 58 64.56 9.42 -34.35
CA ASN A 58 64.25 10.09 -35.61
C ASN A 58 65.33 11.10 -36.01
N ALA A 59 65.82 11.92 -35.07
CA ALA A 59 66.91 12.85 -35.32
C ALA A 59 68.23 12.15 -35.72
N LEU A 60 68.48 10.95 -35.17
CA LEU A 60 69.63 10.12 -35.58
C LEU A 60 69.46 9.60 -37.01
N GLY A 61 68.26 9.17 -37.39
CA GLY A 61 67.94 8.75 -38.75
C GLY A 61 68.03 9.91 -39.76
N ASP A 62 67.65 11.13 -39.36
CA ASP A 62 67.83 12.33 -40.19
C ASP A 62 69.30 12.67 -40.43
N LYS A 63 70.17 12.38 -39.46
CA LYS A 63 71.62 12.63 -39.54
C LYS A 63 72.37 11.56 -40.34
N TYR A 64 71.88 10.32 -40.35
CA TYR A 64 72.46 9.18 -41.06
C TYR A 64 71.39 8.49 -41.93
N PRO A 65 71.19 8.95 -43.18
CA PRO A 65 70.09 8.47 -44.03
C PRO A 65 70.14 6.97 -44.32
N GLU A 66 71.33 6.36 -44.36
CA GLU A 66 71.49 4.91 -44.52
C GLU A 66 70.79 4.08 -43.43
N LEU A 67 70.60 4.61 -42.21
CA LEU A 67 69.89 3.90 -41.14
C LEU A 67 68.38 3.80 -41.40
N LYS A 68 67.80 4.71 -42.19
CA LYS A 68 66.36 4.68 -42.49
C LYS A 68 65.98 3.50 -43.38
N GLU A 69 66.92 2.93 -44.11
CA GLU A 69 66.72 1.73 -44.94
C GLU A 69 67.06 0.43 -44.18
N ASP A 70 67.63 0.52 -42.97
CA ASP A 70 67.95 -0.63 -42.12
C ASP A 70 66.66 -1.20 -41.48
N PRO A 71 66.31 -2.48 -41.73
CA PRO A 71 65.11 -3.10 -41.17
C PRO A 71 65.07 -3.12 -39.64
N ALA A 72 66.21 -3.29 -38.96
CA ALA A 72 66.27 -3.35 -37.51
C ALA A 72 66.04 -1.97 -36.87
N TYR A 73 66.46 -0.91 -37.54
CA TYR A 73 66.19 0.46 -37.11
C TYR A 73 64.69 0.81 -37.24
N GLN A 74 64.05 0.42 -38.34
CA GLN A 74 62.59 0.58 -38.51
C GLN A 74 61.80 -0.22 -37.47
N GLU A 75 62.22 -1.47 -37.18
CA GLU A 75 61.60 -2.32 -36.17
C GLU A 75 61.71 -1.69 -34.76
N THR A 76 62.86 -1.07 -34.45
CA THR A 76 63.08 -0.38 -33.16
C THR A 76 62.18 0.85 -33.02
N LEU A 77 62.01 1.65 -34.08
CA LEU A 77 61.10 2.79 -34.09
C LEU A 77 59.64 2.36 -33.86
N LEU A 78 59.21 1.28 -34.53
CA LEU A 78 57.88 0.70 -34.35
C LEU A 78 57.68 0.15 -32.93
N ALA A 79 58.68 -0.51 -32.36
CA ALA A 79 58.62 -1.02 -30.99
C ALA A 79 58.50 0.12 -29.97
N VAL A 80 59.27 1.21 -30.11
CA VAL A 80 59.18 2.39 -29.24
C VAL A 80 57.83 3.08 -29.38
N ALA A 81 57.31 3.23 -30.60
CA ALA A 81 55.98 3.78 -30.85
C ALA A 81 54.87 2.91 -30.22
N GLY A 82 54.97 1.58 -30.34
CA GLY A 82 54.05 0.63 -29.72
C GLY A 82 54.06 0.71 -28.19
N LEU A 83 55.25 0.80 -27.58
CA LEU A 83 55.38 0.98 -26.13
C LEU A 83 54.83 2.33 -25.67
N GLN A 84 55.05 3.40 -26.42
CA GLN A 84 54.49 4.73 -26.13
C GLN A 84 52.96 4.69 -26.16
N GLN A 85 52.38 4.10 -27.21
CA GLN A 85 50.93 3.97 -27.35
C GLN A 85 50.33 3.09 -26.25
N GLY A 86 51.01 2.00 -25.88
CA GLY A 86 50.61 1.14 -24.76
C GLY A 86 50.62 1.86 -23.42
N ALA A 87 51.63 2.70 -23.15
CA ALA A 87 51.68 3.53 -21.95
C ALA A 87 50.54 4.57 -21.91
N VAL A 88 50.25 5.24 -23.03
CA VAL A 88 49.11 6.18 -23.11
C VAL A 88 47.77 5.47 -22.86
N GLN A 89 47.55 4.30 -23.47
CA GLN A 89 46.33 3.53 -23.28
C GLN A 89 46.16 3.03 -21.84
N LEU A 90 47.24 2.57 -21.21
CA LEU A 90 47.22 2.15 -19.81
C LEU A 90 46.87 3.32 -18.89
N GLY A 91 47.50 4.48 -19.07
CA GLY A 91 47.19 5.69 -18.30
C GLY A 91 45.74 6.14 -18.47
N ALA A 92 45.21 6.11 -19.69
CA ALA A 92 43.81 6.44 -19.97
C ALA A 92 42.84 5.42 -19.33
N GLY A 93 43.12 4.12 -19.45
CA GLY A 93 42.30 3.07 -18.85
C GLY A 93 42.25 3.13 -17.33
N LEU A 94 43.38 3.45 -16.67
CA LEU A 94 43.43 3.63 -15.22
C LEU A 94 42.65 4.88 -14.76
N LYS A 95 42.68 5.98 -15.53
CA LYS A 95 41.86 7.18 -15.24
C LYS A 95 40.37 6.90 -15.36
N GLU A 96 39.96 6.16 -16.39
CA GLU A 96 38.57 5.72 -16.56
C GLU A 96 38.11 4.83 -15.40
N LEU A 97 38.94 3.87 -15.00
CA LEU A 97 38.65 2.98 -13.89
C LEU A 97 38.57 3.75 -12.55
N ASN A 98 39.39 4.79 -12.38
CA ASN A 98 39.34 5.68 -11.23
C ASN A 98 38.06 6.53 -11.21
N ALA A 99 37.58 7.01 -12.36
CA ALA A 99 36.32 7.73 -12.48
C ALA A 99 35.11 6.84 -12.11
N GLN A 100 35.12 5.57 -12.54
CA GLN A 100 34.10 4.60 -12.14
C GLN A 100 34.15 4.31 -10.64
N LEU A 101 35.36 4.19 -10.07
CA LEU A 101 35.56 4.00 -8.64
C LEU A 101 35.03 5.18 -7.82
N ALA A 102 35.19 6.41 -8.32
CA ALA A 102 34.63 7.62 -7.70
C ALA A 102 33.10 7.59 -7.69
N GLY A 103 32.45 7.08 -8.75
CA GLY A 103 31.01 6.86 -8.79
C GLY A 103 30.53 5.87 -7.72
N VAL A 104 31.25 4.74 -7.55
CA VAL A 104 30.97 3.75 -6.50
C VAL A 104 31.17 4.34 -5.11
N ALA A 105 32.25 5.10 -4.89
CA ALA A 105 32.51 5.77 -3.63
C ALA A 105 31.40 6.77 -3.27
N GLY A 106 30.94 7.58 -4.24
CA GLY A 106 29.83 8.51 -4.05
C GLY A 106 28.51 7.82 -3.70
N GLY A 107 28.18 6.73 -4.41
CA GLY A 107 27.00 5.91 -4.08
C GLY A 107 27.08 5.31 -2.68
N MET A 108 28.26 4.89 -2.24
CA MET A 108 28.46 4.34 -0.91
C MET A 108 28.39 5.41 0.18
N THR A 109 28.87 6.63 -0.06
CA THR A 109 28.64 7.77 0.83
C THR A 109 27.16 8.06 1.02
N GLN A 110 26.38 8.03 -0.07
CA GLN A 110 24.93 8.25 0.00
C GLN A 110 24.22 7.11 0.74
N ALA A 111 24.62 5.86 0.52
CA ALA A 111 24.11 4.71 1.26
C ALA A 111 24.43 4.84 2.77
N ASN A 112 25.66 5.22 3.13
CA ASN A 112 26.06 5.41 4.53
C ASN A 112 25.26 6.51 5.22
N ALA A 113 24.96 7.61 4.54
CA ALA A 113 24.08 8.66 5.06
C ALA A 113 22.66 8.14 5.33
N GLY A 114 22.10 7.36 4.40
CA GLY A 114 20.79 6.72 4.59
C GLY A 114 20.78 5.72 5.76
N TYR A 115 21.82 4.89 5.88
CA TYR A 115 21.97 3.95 7.00
C TYR A 115 22.08 4.67 8.34
N LYS A 116 22.83 5.76 8.40
CA LYS A 116 22.94 6.58 9.60
C LYS A 116 21.58 7.14 10.02
N GLN A 117 20.82 7.70 9.07
CA GLN A 117 19.48 8.23 9.34
C GLN A 117 18.51 7.15 9.83
N ALA A 118 18.58 5.95 9.27
CA ALA A 118 17.78 4.81 9.72
C ALA A 118 18.15 4.37 11.15
N ALA A 119 19.44 4.28 11.46
CA ALA A 119 19.93 3.93 12.79
C ALA A 119 19.51 4.97 13.84
N ASP A 120 19.64 6.26 13.53
CA ASP A 120 19.23 7.37 14.40
C ASP A 120 17.71 7.33 14.65
N GLY A 121 16.90 7.07 13.60
CA GLY A 121 15.45 6.92 13.72
C GLY A 121 15.02 5.74 14.59
N GLN A 122 15.70 4.60 14.46
CA GLN A 122 15.45 3.42 15.31
C GLN A 122 15.83 3.66 16.77
N ALA A 123 16.95 4.36 17.01
CA ALA A 123 17.33 4.75 18.36
C ALA A 123 16.28 5.68 19.00
N ALA A 124 15.75 6.64 18.24
CA ALA A 124 14.67 7.51 18.69
C ALA A 124 13.38 6.71 19.00
N LEU A 125 13.03 5.73 18.17
CA LEU A 125 11.89 4.85 18.42
C LEU A 125 12.08 4.04 19.72
N ALA A 126 13.26 3.47 19.94
CA ALA A 126 13.57 2.73 21.16
C ALA A 126 13.45 3.63 22.42
N ALA A 127 13.89 4.89 22.32
CA ALA A 127 13.73 5.89 23.38
C ALA A 127 12.25 6.21 23.64
N GLY A 128 11.47 6.48 22.59
CA GLY A 128 10.04 6.77 22.70
C GLY A 128 9.23 5.61 23.29
N LEU A 129 9.53 4.36 22.89
CA LEU A 129 8.95 3.16 23.51
C LEU A 129 9.32 3.05 25.00
N GLY A 130 10.51 3.50 25.38
CA GLY A 130 10.94 3.58 26.77
C GLY A 130 10.15 4.58 27.60
N GLU A 131 9.86 5.76 27.05
CA GLU A 131 9.01 6.76 27.72
C GLU A 131 7.56 6.28 27.85
N LEU A 132 7.01 5.69 26.79
CA LEU A 132 5.66 5.14 26.82
C LEU A 132 5.52 4.04 27.87
N ALA A 133 6.52 3.15 27.98
CA ALA A 133 6.54 2.11 29.01
C ALA A 133 6.56 2.70 30.44
N LYS A 134 7.32 3.79 30.67
CA LYS A 134 7.30 4.52 31.95
C LYS A 134 5.93 5.13 32.23
N GLY A 135 5.32 5.81 31.26
CA GLY A 135 4.00 6.41 31.42
C GLY A 135 2.91 5.38 31.73
N ILE A 136 2.97 4.20 31.10
CA ILE A 136 2.06 3.09 31.41
C ILE A 136 2.29 2.57 32.84
N ALA A 137 3.53 2.45 33.29
CA ALA A 137 3.85 2.02 34.65
C ALA A 137 3.37 3.03 35.71
N GLU A 138 3.52 4.33 35.46
CA GLU A 138 3.00 5.39 36.32
C GLU A 138 1.47 5.35 36.38
N LEU A 139 0.79 5.17 35.24
CA LEU A 139 -0.66 5.01 35.19
C LEU A 139 -1.13 3.78 35.97
N GLN A 140 -0.45 2.64 35.80
CA GLN A 140 -0.73 1.43 36.56
C GLN A 140 -0.58 1.66 38.07
N GLY A 141 0.47 2.37 38.48
CA GLY A 141 0.68 2.77 39.88
C GLY A 141 -0.44 3.67 40.40
N GLY A 142 -0.85 4.66 39.61
CA GLY A 142 -1.96 5.55 39.95
C GLY A 142 -3.30 4.81 40.08
N ILE A 143 -3.59 3.86 39.19
CA ILE A 143 -4.79 3.00 39.26
C ILE A 143 -4.74 2.12 40.51
N ALA A 144 -3.58 1.52 40.82
CA ALA A 144 -3.42 0.71 42.03
C ALA A 144 -3.61 1.56 43.31
N GLN A 145 -3.10 2.79 43.32
CA GLN A 145 -3.28 3.72 44.44
C GLN A 145 -4.73 4.17 44.58
N ALA A 146 -5.44 4.44 43.49
CA ALA A 146 -6.87 4.74 43.49
C ALA A 146 -7.69 3.55 44.01
N ALA A 147 -7.37 2.34 43.57
CA ALA A 147 -8.01 1.12 44.06
C ALA A 147 -7.77 0.90 45.56
N ALA A 148 -6.54 1.14 46.04
CA ALA A 148 -6.23 1.08 47.47
C ALA A 148 -6.96 2.17 48.28
N GLY A 149 -7.08 3.39 47.74
CA GLY A 149 -7.86 4.47 48.35
C GLY A 149 -9.35 4.15 48.43
N GLN A 150 -9.91 3.56 47.37
CA GLN A 150 -11.29 3.07 47.36
C GLN A 150 -11.49 1.95 48.39
N GLY A 151 -10.55 1.00 48.49
CA GLY A 151 -10.55 -0.05 49.51
C GLY A 151 -10.56 0.53 50.93
N ALA A 152 -9.70 1.51 51.20
CA ALA A 152 -9.66 2.18 52.50
C ALA A 152 -10.98 2.92 52.83
N ILE A 153 -11.64 3.53 51.85
CA ILE A 153 -12.96 4.14 52.03
C ILE A 153 -13.99 3.06 52.36
N VAL A 154 -14.01 1.96 51.62
CA VAL A 154 -14.92 0.84 51.84
C VAL A 154 -14.70 0.20 53.22
N ASP A 155 -13.46 0.07 53.67
CA ASP A 155 -13.12 -0.45 55.00
C ASP A 155 -13.53 0.50 56.13
N GLN A 156 -13.63 1.81 55.86
CA GLN A 156 -14.11 2.82 56.80
C GLN A 156 -15.64 2.92 56.86
N ILE A 157 -16.37 2.48 55.82
CA ILE A 157 -17.85 2.50 55.81
C ILE A 157 -18.45 1.74 57.01
N PRO A 158 -17.99 0.52 57.37
CA PRO A 158 -18.44 -0.16 58.60
C PRO A 158 -18.26 0.67 59.86
N GLY A 159 -17.11 1.34 60.02
CA GLY A 159 -16.83 2.22 61.16
C GLY A 159 -17.73 3.46 61.19
N VAL A 160 -18.06 4.03 60.02
CA VAL A 160 -19.03 5.13 59.91
C VAL A 160 -20.45 4.63 60.22
N THR A 161 -20.86 3.46 59.72
CA THR A 161 -22.17 2.87 60.04
C THR A 161 -22.27 2.49 61.51
N GLN A 162 -21.18 2.03 62.13
CA GLN A 162 -21.12 1.73 63.54
C GLN A 162 -21.14 3.01 64.37
N GLY A 163 -20.38 4.04 63.99
CA GLY A 163 -20.41 5.35 64.62
C GLY A 163 -21.77 6.04 64.47
N LEU A 164 -22.46 5.87 63.34
CA LEU A 164 -23.85 6.30 63.15
C LEU A 164 -24.82 5.46 63.98
N GLY A 165 -24.55 4.16 64.18
CA GLY A 165 -25.31 3.28 65.06
C GLY A 165 -25.13 3.61 66.54
N GLU A 166 -23.91 3.95 66.95
CA GLU A 166 -23.57 4.47 68.28
C GLU A 166 -24.13 5.87 68.48
N LEU A 167 -24.16 6.72 67.45
CA LEU A 167 -24.83 8.01 67.47
C LEU A 167 -26.35 7.85 67.56
N ALA A 168 -26.94 6.88 66.86
CA ALA A 168 -28.37 6.55 66.96
C ALA A 168 -28.71 5.96 68.34
N SER A 169 -27.82 5.15 68.91
CA SER A 169 -27.96 4.59 70.26
C SER A 169 -27.77 5.65 71.34
N GLY A 170 -26.78 6.53 71.17
CA GLY A 170 -26.56 7.71 72.01
C GLY A 170 -27.66 8.74 71.83
N GLN A 171 -28.30 8.83 70.66
CA GLN A 171 -29.56 9.57 70.46
C GLN A 171 -30.73 8.90 71.16
N GLN A 172 -30.82 7.57 71.22
CA GLN A 172 -31.83 6.87 72.03
C GLN A 172 -31.58 7.06 73.53
N GLU A 173 -30.32 7.11 73.97
CA GLU A 173 -29.93 7.33 75.36
C GLU A 173 -30.09 8.81 75.77
N LEU A 174 -29.80 9.75 74.85
CA LEU A 174 -30.17 11.17 74.96
C LEU A 174 -31.67 11.36 74.87
N GLN A 175 -32.40 10.62 74.03
CA GLN A 175 -33.87 10.66 73.93
C GLN A 175 -34.50 10.10 75.19
N ALA A 176 -33.91 9.10 75.84
CA ALA A 176 -34.32 8.62 77.15
C ALA A 176 -33.96 9.63 78.28
N GLY A 177 -32.80 10.27 78.19
CA GLY A 177 -32.36 11.34 79.10
C GLY A 177 -33.15 12.65 78.95
N PHE A 178 -33.55 12.99 77.73
CA PHE A 178 -34.42 14.11 77.38
C PHE A 178 -35.90 13.76 77.61
N ALA A 179 -36.36 12.53 77.44
CA ALA A 179 -37.70 12.12 77.89
C ALA A 179 -37.83 12.37 79.40
N SER A 180 -36.82 12.00 80.18
CA SER A 180 -36.77 12.30 81.61
C SER A 180 -36.71 13.79 81.99
N LEU A 181 -36.35 14.70 81.07
CA LEU A 181 -36.12 16.13 81.35
C LEU A 181 -37.09 17.07 80.61
N ASN A 182 -37.66 16.62 79.49
CA ASN A 182 -38.61 17.29 78.61
C ASN A 182 -40.07 16.93 78.95
N ASP A 183 -40.31 15.77 79.58
CA ASP A 183 -41.59 15.40 80.21
C ASP A 183 -42.05 16.42 81.25
N GLN A 184 -41.15 17.29 81.72
CA GLN A 184 -41.51 18.26 82.74
C GLN A 184 -41.92 19.63 82.19
N LEU A 185 -41.32 20.19 81.12
CA LEU A 185 -41.60 21.62 80.81
C LEU A 185 -41.49 22.09 79.34
N GLY A 186 -40.95 21.32 78.38
CA GLY A 186 -40.67 21.82 77.02
C GLY A 186 -41.50 21.21 75.88
N GLU A 187 -42.02 20.00 76.09
CA GLU A 187 -42.59 19.15 75.04
C GLU A 187 -43.94 19.63 74.48
N LEU A 188 -44.65 20.49 75.21
CA LEU A 188 -45.95 20.97 74.79
C LEU A 188 -45.88 22.07 73.70
N THR A 189 -44.79 22.83 73.64
CA THR A 189 -44.73 24.04 72.81
C THR A 189 -44.05 23.80 71.46
N SER A 190 -43.05 22.91 71.38
CA SER A 190 -42.30 22.64 70.14
C SER A 190 -42.93 21.56 69.24
N GLY A 191 -43.76 20.66 69.79
CA GLY A 191 -44.42 19.59 69.02
C GLY A 191 -45.55 20.08 68.12
N LEU A 192 -46.12 21.25 68.43
CA LEU A 192 -47.15 21.91 67.63
C LEU A 192 -46.57 22.57 66.37
N ASP A 193 -45.38 23.17 66.44
CA ASP A 193 -44.74 23.84 65.29
C ASP A 193 -44.16 22.83 64.28
N GLN A 194 -43.52 21.75 64.74
CA GLN A 194 -42.95 20.73 63.85
C GLN A 194 -44.02 19.87 63.14
N SER A 195 -45.21 19.73 63.73
CA SER A 195 -46.34 19.05 63.07
C SER A 195 -46.94 19.89 61.93
N VAL A 196 -46.87 21.22 62.02
CA VAL A 196 -47.31 22.14 60.96
C VAL A 196 -46.34 22.10 59.77
N ASP A 197 -45.03 22.06 60.03
CA ASP A 197 -44.02 21.96 58.97
C ASP A 197 -44.05 20.59 58.25
N GLY A 198 -44.20 19.49 59.01
CA GLY A 198 -44.33 18.15 58.44
C GLY A 198 -45.61 17.95 57.62
N LEU A 199 -46.74 18.52 58.06
CA LEU A 199 -47.99 18.50 57.28
C LEU A 199 -47.88 19.34 56.00
N THR A 200 -47.16 20.45 56.03
CA THR A 200 -46.92 21.29 54.83
C THR A 200 -46.11 20.50 53.78
N GLN A 201 -45.05 19.81 54.22
CA GLN A 201 -44.20 19.03 53.33
C GLN A 201 -44.91 17.80 52.72
N VAL A 202 -45.80 17.15 53.47
CA VAL A 202 -46.66 16.07 52.97
C VAL A 202 -47.73 16.59 52.01
N THR A 203 -48.28 17.78 52.26
CA THR A 203 -49.27 18.41 51.39
C THR A 203 -48.64 18.82 50.05
N ASP A 204 -47.42 19.36 50.07
CA ASP A 204 -46.66 19.72 48.87
C ASP A 204 -46.26 18.47 48.06
N GLY A 205 -45.84 17.39 48.74
CA GLY A 205 -45.54 16.12 48.09
C GLY A 205 -46.76 15.43 47.47
N LEU A 206 -47.91 15.48 48.13
CA LEU A 206 -49.18 14.97 47.58
C LEU A 206 -49.70 15.83 46.43
N ALA A 207 -49.48 17.15 46.46
CA ALA A 207 -49.80 18.06 45.37
C ALA A 207 -48.94 17.78 44.12
N SER A 208 -47.63 17.52 44.29
CA SER A 208 -46.76 17.16 43.16
C SER A 208 -47.10 15.79 42.57
N ALA A 209 -47.39 14.80 43.42
CA ALA A 209 -47.86 13.48 42.97
C ALA A 209 -49.20 13.56 42.23
N GLY A 210 -50.12 14.42 42.70
CA GLY A 210 -51.36 14.75 42.01
C GLY A 210 -51.13 15.40 40.64
N GLY A 211 -50.21 16.37 40.55
CA GLY A 211 -49.82 17.01 39.30
C GLY A 211 -49.21 16.04 38.28
N TYR A 212 -48.37 15.10 38.75
CA TYR A 212 -47.80 14.04 37.91
C TYR A 212 -48.90 13.11 37.35
N LEU A 213 -49.84 12.66 38.19
CA LEU A 213 -50.93 11.78 37.75
C LEU A 213 -51.92 12.50 36.81
N GLN A 214 -52.17 13.79 37.03
CA GLN A 214 -53.02 14.61 36.18
C GLN A 214 -52.40 14.84 34.79
N SER A 215 -51.10 15.08 34.74
CA SER A 215 -50.35 15.29 33.50
C SER A 215 -50.16 13.99 32.72
N LEU A 216 -49.94 12.86 33.41
CA LEU A 216 -49.99 11.51 32.81
C LEU A 216 -51.37 11.20 32.20
N ALA A 217 -52.46 11.60 32.86
CA ALA A 217 -53.83 11.40 32.36
C ALA A 217 -54.19 12.32 31.18
N GLY A 218 -53.49 13.45 31.02
CA GLY A 218 -53.68 14.44 29.96
C GLY A 218 -52.78 14.26 28.74
N ALA A 219 -51.85 13.29 28.77
CA ALA A 219 -50.94 13.06 27.67
C ALA A 219 -51.69 12.70 26.36
N PRO A 220 -51.41 13.39 25.24
CA PRO A 220 -52.21 13.29 24.02
C PRO A 220 -52.04 11.96 23.26
N ASP A 221 -50.91 11.27 23.42
CA ASP A 221 -50.60 10.03 22.69
C ASP A 221 -50.85 8.78 23.52
N LYS A 222 -52.00 8.15 23.27
CA LYS A 222 -52.38 6.87 23.90
C LYS A 222 -51.49 5.69 23.50
N GLU A 223 -50.63 5.85 22.50
CA GLU A 223 -49.67 4.82 22.06
C GLU A 223 -48.36 4.86 22.85
N LEU A 224 -48.03 5.97 23.53
CA LEU A 224 -46.83 6.16 24.34
C LEU A 224 -47.03 5.84 25.84
N THR A 225 -48.11 5.17 26.21
CA THR A 225 -48.53 4.92 27.62
C THR A 225 -47.50 4.27 28.56
N GLY A 226 -46.35 3.80 28.06
CA GLY A 226 -45.23 3.30 28.87
C GLY A 226 -44.06 4.28 29.08
N TRP A 227 -44.04 5.43 28.40
CA TRP A 227 -42.95 6.42 28.44
C TRP A 227 -43.53 7.82 28.65
N TYR A 228 -43.77 8.19 29.91
CA TYR A 228 -44.13 9.55 30.29
C TYR A 228 -42.92 10.23 30.95
N ILE A 229 -42.38 11.25 30.28
CA ILE A 229 -41.27 12.05 30.79
C ILE A 229 -41.87 13.39 31.29
N PRO A 230 -41.75 13.71 32.59
CA PRO A 230 -42.22 14.99 33.13
C PRO A 230 -41.57 16.18 32.43
N GLN A 231 -42.30 17.28 32.33
CA GLN A 231 -41.80 18.49 31.69
C GLN A 231 -40.58 19.05 32.43
N GLU A 232 -40.54 18.94 33.78
CA GLU A 232 -39.36 19.35 34.56
C GLU A 232 -38.12 18.50 34.24
N ALA A 233 -38.29 17.23 33.88
CA ALA A 233 -37.18 16.37 33.49
C ALA A 233 -36.70 16.64 32.07
N ILE A 234 -37.58 17.15 31.19
CA ILE A 234 -37.21 17.61 29.85
C ILE A 234 -36.45 18.93 29.93
N ASP A 235 -36.86 19.84 30.82
CA ASP A 235 -36.25 21.16 30.98
C ASP A 235 -34.93 21.13 31.77
N ASP A 236 -34.59 19.99 32.37
CA ASP A 236 -33.34 19.79 33.09
C ASP A 236 -32.11 20.01 32.19
N GLU A 237 -31.12 20.76 32.69
CA GLU A 237 -29.92 21.12 31.92
C GLU A 237 -29.08 19.90 31.51
N GLN A 238 -29.04 18.84 32.32
CA GLN A 238 -28.31 17.61 31.96
C GLN A 238 -29.06 16.84 30.88
N PHE A 239 -30.40 16.80 30.95
CA PHE A 239 -31.21 16.19 29.89
C PHE A 239 -31.06 16.93 28.57
N GLN A 240 -31.12 18.27 28.57
CA GLN A 240 -30.87 19.08 27.38
C GLN A 240 -29.47 18.85 26.79
N SER A 241 -28.44 18.79 27.65
CA SER A 241 -27.08 18.48 27.24
C SER A 241 -26.96 17.09 26.59
N SER A 242 -27.77 16.12 27.04
CA SER A 242 -27.81 14.78 26.43
C SER A 242 -28.48 14.77 25.05
N LEU A 243 -29.52 15.60 24.84
CA LEU A 243 -30.16 15.76 23.53
C LEU A 243 -29.20 16.38 22.52
N ASP A 244 -28.31 17.29 22.94
CA ASP A 244 -27.30 17.91 22.07
C ASP A 244 -26.29 16.91 21.49
N VAL A 245 -26.12 15.74 22.11
CA VAL A 245 -25.25 14.67 21.59
C VAL A 245 -25.88 13.93 20.41
N TYR A 246 -27.20 13.82 20.40
CA TYR A 246 -27.96 13.01 19.44
C TYR A 246 -28.82 13.82 18.49
N MET A 247 -29.01 15.12 18.73
CA MET A 247 -29.84 15.99 17.90
C MET A 247 -29.08 17.24 17.46
N SER A 248 -29.44 17.78 16.30
CA SER A 248 -28.92 19.06 15.83
C SER A 248 -29.36 20.23 16.72
N PRO A 249 -28.66 21.38 16.70
CA PRO A 249 -29.05 22.56 17.49
C PRO A 249 -30.46 23.08 17.20
N ASP A 250 -30.97 22.87 15.98
CA ASP A 250 -32.34 23.23 15.57
C ASP A 250 -33.38 22.13 15.85
N ARG A 251 -32.95 20.99 16.44
CA ARG A 251 -33.76 19.80 16.75
C ARG A 251 -34.46 19.16 15.53
N MET A 252 -34.02 19.48 14.31
CA MET A 252 -34.59 18.93 13.06
C MET A 252 -33.90 17.65 12.58
N THR A 253 -32.72 17.33 13.10
CA THR A 253 -31.97 16.10 12.78
C THR A 253 -31.74 15.31 14.06
N ALA A 254 -31.98 14.00 14.00
CA ALA A 254 -31.66 13.06 15.07
C ALA A 254 -30.70 11.98 14.55
N LYS A 255 -29.75 11.58 15.39
CA LYS A 255 -28.75 10.55 15.12
C LYS A 255 -29.00 9.36 16.03
N PHE A 256 -29.03 8.17 15.44
CA PHE A 256 -29.07 6.90 16.16
C PHE A 256 -27.77 6.15 15.88
N ASP A 257 -27.09 5.72 16.94
CA ASP A 257 -25.88 4.91 16.82
C ASP A 257 -26.26 3.43 16.81
N VAL A 258 -26.05 2.76 15.68
CA VAL A 258 -26.26 1.32 15.51
C VAL A 258 -24.90 0.64 15.49
N ILE A 259 -24.66 -0.24 16.46
CA ILE A 259 -23.39 -0.97 16.61
C ILE A 259 -23.64 -2.44 16.30
N PHE A 260 -23.04 -2.92 15.21
CA PHE A 260 -23.04 -4.35 14.87
C PHE A 260 -22.16 -5.13 15.83
N ASP A 261 -22.50 -6.40 16.09
CA ASP A 261 -21.72 -7.31 16.94
C ASP A 261 -20.45 -7.84 16.26
N SER A 262 -20.34 -7.64 14.94
CA SER A 262 -19.31 -8.16 14.06
C SER A 262 -18.36 -7.05 13.55
N ASN A 263 -17.27 -7.46 12.89
CA ASN A 263 -16.25 -6.54 12.43
C ASN A 263 -16.79 -5.61 11.32
N PRO A 264 -16.72 -4.26 11.47
CA PRO A 264 -17.28 -3.30 10.51
C PRO A 264 -16.62 -3.30 9.12
N TYR A 265 -15.51 -4.02 8.95
CA TYR A 265 -14.83 -4.22 7.67
C TYR A 265 -15.13 -5.60 7.04
N SER A 266 -15.93 -6.45 7.67
CA SER A 266 -16.22 -7.78 7.15
C SER A 266 -17.33 -7.76 6.12
N GLU A 267 -17.24 -8.63 5.11
CA GLU A 267 -18.29 -8.78 4.08
C GLU A 267 -19.64 -9.14 4.70
N ALA A 268 -19.65 -9.98 5.74
CA ALA A 268 -20.87 -10.38 6.43
C ALA A 268 -21.61 -9.16 7.01
N THR A 269 -20.90 -8.28 7.73
CA THR A 269 -21.48 -7.07 8.31
C THR A 269 -21.90 -6.06 7.24
N MET A 270 -21.10 -5.89 6.19
CA MET A 270 -21.47 -5.00 5.06
C MET A 270 -22.74 -5.47 4.35
N ALA A 271 -22.97 -6.78 4.25
CA ALA A 271 -24.18 -7.35 3.67
C ALA A 271 -25.46 -7.10 4.48
N GLU A 272 -25.35 -6.64 5.73
CA GLU A 272 -26.50 -6.30 6.57
C GLU A 272 -27.01 -4.88 6.35
N ILE A 273 -26.23 -4.00 5.70
CA ILE A 273 -26.61 -2.59 5.47
C ILE A 273 -27.95 -2.45 4.75
N PRO A 274 -28.23 -3.17 3.64
CA PRO A 274 -29.54 -3.09 2.98
C PRO A 274 -30.71 -3.53 3.88
N ALA A 275 -30.47 -4.49 4.78
CA ALA A 275 -31.50 -4.94 5.73
C ALA A 275 -31.77 -3.88 6.81
N LEU A 276 -30.73 -3.15 7.24
CA LEU A 276 -30.85 -2.01 8.15
C LEU A 276 -31.62 -0.86 7.49
N GLU A 277 -31.30 -0.50 6.25
CA GLU A 277 -32.05 0.51 5.47
C GLU A 277 -33.53 0.14 5.37
N ALA A 278 -33.83 -1.10 5.01
CA ALA A 278 -35.20 -1.59 4.92
C ALA A 278 -35.90 -1.66 6.29
N ALA A 279 -35.17 -1.85 7.39
CA ALA A 279 -35.74 -1.79 8.73
C ALA A 279 -36.10 -0.35 9.13
N VAL A 280 -35.24 0.63 8.82
CA VAL A 280 -35.50 2.05 9.06
C VAL A 280 -36.71 2.54 8.24
N ASP A 281 -36.75 2.23 6.93
CA ASP A 281 -37.89 2.60 6.07
C ASP A 281 -39.21 2.01 6.60
N ARG A 282 -39.20 0.75 7.05
CA ARG A 282 -40.39 0.12 7.66
C ARG A 282 -40.79 0.74 8.98
N ALA A 283 -39.83 1.18 9.80
CA ALA A 283 -40.11 1.77 11.10
C ALA A 283 -40.72 3.17 11.00
N LEU A 284 -40.42 3.92 9.94
CA LEU A 284 -40.93 5.28 9.74
C LEU A 284 -42.31 5.34 9.08
N ARG A 285 -42.67 4.32 8.29
CA ARG A 285 -43.99 4.26 7.62
C ARG A 285 -45.13 4.30 8.63
N GLY A 286 -46.12 5.16 8.38
CA GLY A 286 -47.27 5.33 9.27
C GLY A 286 -46.99 6.12 10.55
N THR A 287 -45.79 6.69 10.69
CA THR A 287 -45.45 7.61 11.78
C THR A 287 -45.47 9.06 11.29
N ALA A 288 -45.40 10.02 12.21
CA ALA A 288 -45.25 11.45 11.88
C ALA A 288 -43.95 11.77 11.11
N PHE A 289 -43.03 10.81 11.00
CA PHE A 289 -41.72 10.95 10.37
C PHE A 289 -41.62 10.18 9.04
N GLU A 290 -42.73 9.78 8.44
CA GLU A 290 -42.73 9.03 7.17
C GLU A 290 -42.05 9.78 6.01
N GLU A 291 -42.13 11.11 5.99
CA GLU A 291 -41.47 11.96 4.98
C GLU A 291 -40.05 12.41 5.40
N ALA A 292 -39.52 11.91 6.51
CA ALA A 292 -38.18 12.28 6.97
C ALA A 292 -37.10 11.74 6.00
N VAL A 293 -36.09 12.56 5.71
CA VAL A 293 -34.93 12.14 4.94
C VAL A 293 -34.02 11.29 5.83
N THR A 294 -33.88 10.01 5.50
CA THR A 294 -32.98 9.09 6.20
C THR A 294 -31.65 8.94 5.47
N ALA A 295 -30.56 8.92 6.22
CA ALA A 295 -29.24 8.57 5.71
C ALA A 295 -28.55 7.64 6.69
N ILE A 296 -27.90 6.60 6.17
CA ILE A 296 -27.05 5.71 6.95
C ILE A 296 -25.60 6.08 6.66
N GLY A 297 -24.81 6.20 7.72
CA GLY A 297 -23.40 6.54 7.64
C GLY A 297 -22.56 5.60 8.48
N GLY A 298 -21.27 5.93 8.60
CA GLY A 298 -20.31 5.13 9.34
C GLY A 298 -19.51 4.17 8.45
N VAL A 299 -18.55 3.50 9.07
CA VAL A 299 -17.51 2.73 8.37
C VAL A 299 -18.10 1.61 7.53
N THR A 300 -19.01 0.81 8.09
CA THR A 300 -19.62 -0.33 7.40
C THR A 300 -20.43 0.11 6.18
N SER A 301 -21.29 1.14 6.32
CA SER A 301 -22.09 1.69 5.22
C SER A 301 -21.21 2.24 4.11
N MET A 302 -20.18 3.02 4.48
CA MET A 302 -19.24 3.58 3.51
C MET A 302 -18.48 2.50 2.74
N ASN A 303 -18.09 1.40 3.40
CA ASN A 303 -17.43 0.28 2.73
C ASN A 303 -18.40 -0.50 1.83
N HIS A 304 -19.67 -0.69 2.23
CA HIS A 304 -20.70 -1.30 1.40
C HIS A 304 -20.96 -0.49 0.13
N ASP A 305 -21.04 0.84 0.26
CA ASP A 305 -21.17 1.77 -0.87
C ASP A 305 -19.95 1.68 -1.80
N LEU A 306 -18.74 1.69 -1.22
CA LEU A 306 -17.50 1.55 -1.98
C LEU A 306 -17.44 0.23 -2.73
N ASP A 307 -17.83 -0.89 -2.13
CA ASP A 307 -17.88 -2.19 -2.79
C ASP A 307 -18.86 -2.18 -3.98
N THR A 308 -20.07 -1.68 -3.75
CA THR A 308 -21.12 -1.62 -4.78
C THR A 308 -20.70 -0.74 -5.97
N ILE A 309 -20.19 0.46 -5.70
CA ILE A 309 -19.72 1.40 -6.73
C ILE A 309 -18.51 0.80 -7.47
N SER A 310 -17.53 0.27 -6.73
CA SER A 310 -16.30 -0.27 -7.32
C SER A 310 -16.58 -1.46 -8.23
N ASN A 311 -17.49 -2.36 -7.86
CA ASN A 311 -17.84 -3.52 -8.68
C ASN A 311 -18.51 -3.12 -10.01
N ALA A 312 -19.42 -2.15 -9.97
CA ALA A 312 -20.08 -1.64 -11.17
C ALA A 312 -19.09 -0.93 -12.11
N ASP A 313 -18.24 -0.06 -11.56
CA ASP A 313 -17.27 0.71 -12.34
C ASP A 313 -16.12 -0.15 -12.84
N TYR A 314 -15.69 -1.16 -12.09
CA TYR A 314 -14.70 -2.15 -12.51
C TYR A 314 -15.17 -2.87 -13.79
N SER A 315 -16.38 -3.43 -13.79
CA SER A 315 -16.91 -4.17 -14.95
C SER A 315 -17.00 -3.28 -16.19
N ARG A 316 -17.50 -2.05 -16.04
CA ARG A 316 -17.58 -1.06 -17.13
C ARG A 316 -16.19 -0.71 -17.66
N THR A 317 -15.24 -0.45 -16.77
CA THR A 317 -13.87 -0.06 -17.14
C THR A 317 -13.15 -1.18 -17.90
N VAL A 318 -13.25 -2.43 -17.41
CA VAL A 318 -12.67 -3.60 -18.08
C VAL A 318 -13.22 -3.74 -19.50
N VAL A 319 -14.55 -3.66 -19.69
CA VAL A 319 -15.17 -3.77 -21.01
C VAL A 319 -14.72 -2.65 -21.94
N LEU A 320 -14.73 -1.39 -21.47
CA LEU A 320 -14.32 -0.23 -22.27
C LEU A 320 -12.83 -0.30 -22.66
N MET A 321 -11.95 -0.68 -21.73
CA MET A 321 -10.54 -0.88 -22.02
C MET A 321 -10.31 -2.00 -23.02
N LEU A 322 -10.98 -3.14 -22.85
CA LEU A 322 -10.81 -4.30 -23.72
C LEU A 322 -11.25 -3.97 -25.15
N VAL A 323 -12.38 -3.28 -25.30
CA VAL A 323 -12.86 -2.78 -26.60
C VAL A 323 -11.86 -1.77 -27.18
N GLY A 324 -11.40 -0.79 -26.39
CA GLY A 324 -10.45 0.22 -26.83
C GLY A 324 -9.12 -0.39 -27.31
N ILE A 325 -8.55 -1.29 -26.53
CA ILE A 325 -7.30 -2.00 -26.88
C ILE A 325 -7.51 -2.86 -28.11
N THR A 326 -8.61 -3.62 -28.18
CA THR A 326 -8.91 -4.43 -29.36
C THR A 326 -8.97 -3.58 -30.62
N LEU A 327 -9.65 -2.42 -30.56
CA LEU A 327 -9.72 -1.48 -31.68
C LEU A 327 -8.34 -0.94 -32.09
N ILE A 328 -7.53 -0.52 -31.12
CA ILE A 328 -6.16 -0.04 -31.37
C ILE A 328 -5.31 -1.13 -32.02
N LEU A 329 -5.37 -2.36 -31.50
CA LEU A 329 -4.62 -3.50 -32.06
C LEU A 329 -5.11 -3.88 -33.46
N ILE A 330 -6.42 -3.80 -33.74
CA ILE A 330 -6.98 -3.99 -35.09
C ILE A 330 -6.37 -2.97 -36.06
N VAL A 331 -6.31 -1.70 -35.67
CA VAL A 331 -5.73 -0.63 -36.49
C VAL A 331 -4.22 -0.83 -36.69
N LEU A 332 -3.50 -1.15 -35.62
CA LEU A 332 -2.05 -1.30 -35.62
C LEU A 332 -1.63 -2.48 -36.50
N PHE A 333 -2.20 -3.66 -36.28
CA PHE A 333 -1.84 -4.87 -37.03
C PHE A 333 -2.55 -4.99 -38.38
N ARG A 334 -3.59 -4.19 -38.64
CA ARG A 334 -4.48 -4.35 -39.80
C ARG A 334 -4.97 -5.80 -39.93
N SER A 335 -5.39 -6.38 -38.81
CA SER A 335 -5.93 -7.73 -38.73
C SER A 335 -6.90 -7.81 -37.56
N ILE A 336 -7.92 -8.65 -37.67
CA ILE A 336 -8.89 -8.91 -36.59
C ILE A 336 -8.51 -10.18 -35.83
N VAL A 337 -7.89 -11.15 -36.50
CA VAL A 337 -7.53 -12.44 -35.89
C VAL A 337 -6.41 -12.28 -34.88
N ILE A 338 -5.37 -11.50 -35.21
CA ILE A 338 -4.22 -11.26 -34.31
C ILE A 338 -4.68 -10.63 -32.98
N PRO A 339 -5.39 -9.48 -32.98
CA PRO A 339 -5.90 -8.89 -31.75
C PRO A 339 -6.77 -9.83 -30.93
N ALA A 340 -7.62 -10.64 -31.57
CA ALA A 340 -8.57 -11.50 -30.86
C ALA A 340 -7.86 -12.50 -29.93
N TYR A 341 -6.87 -13.24 -30.44
CA TYR A 341 -6.16 -14.20 -29.59
C TYR A 341 -5.13 -13.54 -28.65
N VAL A 342 -4.58 -12.37 -29.00
CA VAL A 342 -3.73 -11.58 -28.08
C VAL A 342 -4.54 -11.14 -26.87
N VAL A 343 -5.71 -10.53 -27.10
CA VAL A 343 -6.62 -10.11 -26.02
C VAL A 343 -7.09 -11.30 -25.20
N LEU A 344 -7.43 -12.42 -25.84
CA LEU A 344 -7.76 -13.67 -25.14
C LEU A 344 -6.61 -14.12 -24.22
N SER A 345 -5.37 -14.09 -24.71
CA SER A 345 -4.21 -14.49 -23.91
C SER A 345 -4.00 -13.59 -22.69
N LEU A 346 -4.24 -12.28 -22.83
CA LEU A 346 -4.17 -11.33 -21.72
C LEU A 346 -5.25 -11.59 -20.66
N ILE A 347 -6.48 -11.88 -21.10
CA ILE A 347 -7.59 -12.24 -20.21
C ILE A 347 -7.26 -13.52 -19.44
N VAL A 348 -6.78 -14.55 -20.13
CA VAL A 348 -6.42 -15.82 -19.48
C VAL A 348 -5.29 -15.60 -18.48
N THR A 349 -4.26 -14.83 -18.83
CA THR A 349 -3.18 -14.47 -17.90
C THR A 349 -3.72 -13.73 -16.69
N TYR A 350 -4.54 -12.70 -16.89
CA TYR A 350 -5.11 -11.92 -15.81
C TYR A 350 -5.87 -12.78 -14.79
N TYR A 351 -6.82 -13.61 -15.25
CA TYR A 351 -7.59 -14.47 -14.35
C TYR A 351 -6.73 -15.55 -13.69
N THR A 352 -5.73 -16.08 -14.40
CA THR A 352 -4.79 -17.05 -13.82
C THR A 352 -3.95 -16.40 -12.71
N SER A 353 -3.45 -15.18 -12.93
CA SER A 353 -2.67 -14.45 -11.94
C SER A 353 -3.49 -14.01 -10.74
N LEU A 354 -4.74 -13.60 -10.98
CA LEU A 354 -5.68 -13.30 -9.91
C LEU A 354 -5.97 -14.55 -9.05
N ALA A 355 -6.23 -15.69 -9.68
CA ALA A 355 -6.46 -16.96 -8.97
C ALA A 355 -5.22 -17.43 -8.19
N ILE A 356 -4.02 -17.24 -8.73
CA ILE A 356 -2.77 -17.52 -7.99
C ILE A 356 -2.64 -16.57 -6.79
N THR A 357 -2.95 -15.30 -6.97
CA THR A 357 -2.91 -14.29 -5.90
C THR A 357 -3.91 -14.64 -4.80
N GLU A 358 -5.15 -15.01 -5.16
CA GLU A 358 -6.16 -15.49 -4.23
C GLU A 358 -5.70 -16.74 -3.48
N LEU A 359 -5.12 -17.71 -4.20
CA LEU A 359 -4.59 -18.91 -3.59
C LEU A 359 -3.50 -18.58 -2.56
N ILE A 360 -2.58 -17.66 -2.86
CA ILE A 360 -1.53 -17.24 -1.94
C ILE A 360 -2.13 -16.54 -0.71
N PHE A 361 -2.95 -15.51 -0.91
CA PHE A 361 -3.38 -14.64 0.20
C PHE A 361 -4.55 -15.19 0.99
N VAL A 362 -5.55 -15.74 0.31
CA VAL A 362 -6.76 -16.25 0.96
C VAL A 362 -6.54 -17.67 1.46
N ARG A 363 -6.01 -18.58 0.61
CA ARG A 363 -5.92 -20.01 0.98
C ARG A 363 -4.66 -20.37 1.75
N ILE A 364 -3.52 -19.75 1.46
CA ILE A 364 -2.25 -20.05 2.16
C ILE A 364 -2.08 -19.16 3.40
N PHE A 365 -2.38 -17.86 3.29
CA PHE A 365 -2.23 -16.91 4.40
C PHE A 365 -3.51 -16.67 5.22
N ASP A 366 -4.60 -17.38 4.93
CA ASP A 366 -5.88 -17.33 5.67
C ASP A 366 -6.46 -15.91 5.83
N LEU A 367 -6.25 -15.06 4.82
CA LEU A 367 -6.81 -13.72 4.80
C LEU A 367 -8.27 -13.76 4.33
N SER A 368 -9.08 -12.83 4.85
CA SER A 368 -10.51 -12.73 4.53
C SER A 368 -10.80 -12.47 3.04
N GLY A 369 -9.81 -11.99 2.28
CA GLY A 369 -9.95 -11.70 0.87
C GLY A 369 -8.75 -10.97 0.28
N ILE A 370 -8.90 -10.60 -0.98
CA ILE A 370 -7.98 -9.68 -1.67
C ILE A 370 -8.59 -8.28 -1.58
N SER A 371 -7.75 -7.25 -1.43
CA SER A 371 -8.19 -5.86 -1.50
C SER A 371 -8.90 -5.56 -2.83
N TRP A 372 -10.00 -4.79 -2.75
CA TRP A 372 -10.77 -4.30 -3.92
C TRP A 372 -9.90 -3.61 -4.98
N ALA A 373 -8.78 -3.01 -4.57
CA ALA A 373 -7.84 -2.33 -5.46
C ALA A 373 -7.09 -3.31 -6.38
N VAL A 374 -6.90 -4.56 -5.96
CA VAL A 374 -6.01 -5.53 -6.64
C VAL A 374 -6.57 -5.97 -7.99
N PRO A 375 -7.85 -6.40 -8.13
CA PRO A 375 -8.39 -6.73 -9.44
C PRO A 375 -8.30 -5.56 -10.43
N PHE A 376 -8.61 -4.33 -9.98
CA PHE A 376 -8.61 -3.15 -10.83
C PHE A 376 -7.21 -2.73 -11.28
N PHE A 377 -6.30 -2.43 -10.34
CA PHE A 377 -4.95 -2.00 -10.68
C PHE A 377 -4.13 -3.13 -11.31
N GLY A 378 -4.32 -4.36 -10.84
CA GLY A 378 -3.69 -5.54 -11.43
C GLY A 378 -4.11 -5.74 -12.89
N PHE A 379 -5.38 -5.48 -13.24
CA PHE A 379 -5.86 -5.55 -14.62
C PHE A 379 -5.19 -4.47 -15.47
N VAL A 380 -5.26 -3.22 -15.05
CA VAL A 380 -4.69 -2.08 -15.79
C VAL A 380 -3.20 -2.28 -16.04
N LEU A 381 -2.44 -2.66 -15.01
CA LEU A 381 -1.00 -2.88 -15.12
C LEU A 381 -0.67 -4.09 -16.00
N LEU A 382 -1.29 -5.26 -15.77
CA LEU A 382 -1.00 -6.46 -16.58
C LEU A 382 -1.37 -6.27 -18.04
N VAL A 383 -2.49 -5.61 -18.31
CA VAL A 383 -2.94 -5.35 -19.68
C VAL A 383 -2.00 -4.36 -20.35
N ALA A 384 -1.60 -3.27 -19.70
CA ALA A 384 -0.65 -2.31 -20.28
C ALA A 384 0.66 -2.99 -20.68
N LEU A 385 1.23 -3.79 -19.77
CA LEU A 385 2.49 -4.50 -20.00
C LEU A 385 2.37 -5.60 -21.05
N GLY A 386 1.31 -6.41 -20.94
CA GLY A 386 1.11 -7.54 -21.84
C GLY A 386 0.78 -7.08 -23.27
N VAL A 387 0.03 -5.99 -23.44
CA VAL A 387 -0.22 -5.38 -24.75
C VAL A 387 1.09 -4.93 -25.38
N ASP A 388 1.94 -4.21 -24.65
CA ASP A 388 3.22 -3.71 -25.19
C ASP A 388 4.12 -4.86 -25.68
N TYR A 389 4.27 -5.93 -24.89
CA TYR A 389 5.06 -7.09 -25.31
C TYR A 389 4.46 -7.81 -26.52
N SER A 390 3.13 -7.88 -26.59
CA SER A 390 2.43 -8.46 -27.73
C SER A 390 2.62 -7.62 -28.99
N ILE A 391 2.57 -6.30 -28.86
CA ILE A 391 2.86 -5.36 -29.95
C ILE A 391 4.27 -5.60 -30.46
N PHE A 392 5.26 -5.62 -29.58
CA PHE A 392 6.65 -5.85 -29.96
C PHE A 392 6.88 -7.18 -30.69
N LEU A 393 6.30 -8.28 -30.20
CA LEU A 393 6.42 -9.58 -30.85
C LEU A 393 5.68 -9.63 -32.19
N MET A 394 4.43 -9.15 -32.22
CA MET A 394 3.57 -9.26 -33.38
C MET A 394 3.93 -8.26 -34.48
N ASP A 395 4.50 -7.11 -34.14
CA ASP A 395 5.07 -6.17 -35.11
C ASP A 395 6.29 -6.79 -35.80
N ARG A 396 7.18 -7.45 -35.03
CA ARG A 396 8.29 -8.21 -35.61
C ARG A 396 7.82 -9.39 -36.46
N PHE A 397 6.80 -10.12 -36.02
CA PHE A 397 6.16 -11.17 -36.83
C PHE A 397 5.67 -10.66 -38.17
N ARG A 398 5.13 -9.43 -38.20
CA ARG A 398 4.63 -8.79 -39.42
C ARG A 398 5.74 -8.35 -40.37
N GLU A 399 6.94 -8.01 -39.89
CA GLU A 399 8.10 -7.80 -40.77
C GLU A 399 8.45 -9.08 -41.55
N PHE A 400 8.28 -10.25 -40.92
CA PHE A 400 8.51 -11.56 -41.51
C PHE A 400 7.30 -12.12 -42.29
N ARG A 401 6.32 -11.29 -42.66
CA ARG A 401 5.12 -11.67 -43.45
C ARG A 401 5.39 -12.34 -44.80
N HIS A 402 6.62 -12.31 -45.29
CA HIS A 402 7.04 -12.92 -46.55
C HIS A 402 7.42 -14.41 -46.39
N LEU A 403 7.55 -14.89 -45.14
CA LEU A 403 7.78 -16.28 -44.80
C LEU A 403 6.47 -16.98 -44.44
N GLU A 404 6.47 -18.30 -44.41
CA GLU A 404 5.36 -19.07 -43.86
C GLU A 404 5.09 -18.65 -42.40
N PRO A 405 3.82 -18.55 -41.93
CA PRO A 405 3.48 -18.07 -40.58
C PRO A 405 4.25 -18.78 -39.46
N LYS A 406 4.52 -20.08 -39.61
CA LYS A 406 5.32 -20.86 -38.65
C LYS A 406 6.77 -20.38 -38.58
N GLN A 407 7.39 -20.09 -39.71
CA GLN A 407 8.78 -19.63 -39.78
C GLN A 407 8.88 -18.18 -39.34
N ALA A 408 7.91 -17.34 -39.75
CA ALA A 408 7.84 -15.94 -39.37
C ALA A 408 7.75 -15.74 -37.85
N ILE A 409 6.91 -16.50 -37.14
CA ILE A 409 6.80 -16.36 -35.68
C ILE A 409 8.04 -16.87 -34.95
N LEU A 410 8.68 -17.90 -35.49
CA LEU A 410 9.92 -18.43 -34.92
C LEU A 410 11.06 -17.42 -35.07
N GLU A 411 11.16 -16.74 -36.21
CA GLU A 411 12.15 -15.69 -36.43
C GLU A 411 11.85 -14.42 -35.62
N ALA A 412 10.58 -14.06 -35.47
CA ALA A 412 10.16 -12.98 -34.57
C ALA A 412 10.53 -13.27 -33.11
N MET A 413 10.29 -14.50 -32.63
CA MET A 413 10.64 -14.93 -31.28
C MET A 413 12.16 -14.93 -31.03
N LYS A 414 12.98 -15.36 -32.00
CA LYS A 414 14.45 -15.29 -31.87
C LYS A 414 14.95 -13.86 -31.67
N ASN A 415 14.36 -12.91 -32.39
CA ASN A 415 14.77 -11.51 -32.35
C ASN A 415 14.21 -10.76 -31.13
N MET A 416 12.94 -10.99 -30.77
CA MET A 416 12.27 -10.26 -29.69
C MET A 416 12.35 -10.95 -28.33
N GLY A 417 12.63 -12.25 -28.27
CA GLY A 417 12.64 -13.01 -27.01
C GLY A 417 13.60 -12.43 -25.98
N GLY A 418 14.80 -12.03 -26.40
CA GLY A 418 15.78 -11.38 -25.51
C GLY A 418 15.30 -10.02 -24.96
N VAL A 419 14.63 -9.22 -25.80
CA VAL A 419 14.08 -7.91 -25.43
C VAL A 419 12.91 -8.06 -24.47
N ILE A 420 12.02 -9.03 -24.73
CA ILE A 420 10.86 -9.32 -23.86
C ILE A 420 11.34 -9.82 -22.50
N MET A 421 12.32 -10.74 -22.48
CA MET A 421 12.86 -11.27 -21.22
C MET A 421 13.61 -10.22 -20.42
N SER A 422 14.41 -9.35 -21.06
CA SER A 422 15.10 -8.28 -20.34
C SER A 422 14.10 -7.28 -19.75
N ALA A 423 13.07 -6.90 -20.51
CA ALA A 423 12.00 -6.04 -20.03
C ALA A 423 11.23 -6.67 -18.86
N ALA A 424 10.88 -7.96 -18.95
CA ALA A 424 10.20 -8.68 -17.87
C ALA A 424 11.05 -8.76 -16.59
N VAL A 425 12.37 -8.91 -16.71
CA VAL A 425 13.27 -8.92 -15.54
C VAL A 425 13.39 -7.53 -14.92
N ILE A 426 13.60 -6.48 -15.73
CA ILE A 426 13.71 -5.09 -15.25
C ILE A 426 12.42 -4.67 -14.54
N LEU A 427 11.29 -4.85 -15.22
CA LEU A 427 9.99 -4.47 -14.72
C LEU A 427 9.54 -5.37 -13.56
N GLY A 428 9.85 -6.66 -13.62
CA GLY A 428 9.69 -7.57 -12.50
C GLY A 428 10.47 -7.10 -11.27
N GLY A 429 11.70 -6.60 -11.44
CA GLY A 429 12.45 -5.96 -10.35
C GLY A 429 11.70 -4.77 -9.73
N THR A 430 11.10 -3.91 -10.56
CA THR A 430 10.35 -2.73 -10.07
C THR A 430 9.11 -3.11 -9.26
N PHE A 431 8.33 -4.10 -9.71
CA PHE A 431 7.17 -4.58 -8.95
C PHE A 431 7.59 -5.39 -7.72
N ALA A 432 8.68 -6.16 -7.80
CA ALA A 432 9.23 -6.88 -6.65
C ALA A 432 9.68 -5.93 -5.53
N ALA A 433 10.14 -4.72 -5.87
CA ALA A 433 10.49 -3.70 -4.90
C ALA A 433 9.28 -3.19 -4.07
N MET A 434 8.04 -3.45 -4.51
CA MET A 434 6.83 -3.12 -3.73
C MET A 434 6.49 -4.17 -2.66
N LEU A 435 7.03 -5.39 -2.75
CA LEU A 435 6.80 -6.45 -1.77
C LEU A 435 7.19 -6.06 -0.33
N PRO A 436 8.34 -5.39 -0.07
CA PRO A 436 8.70 -4.95 1.28
C PRO A 436 7.98 -3.67 1.77
N SER A 437 6.94 -3.18 1.08
CA SER A 437 6.28 -1.90 1.41
C SER A 437 5.52 -1.89 2.75
N GLY A 438 5.18 -3.04 3.31
CA GLY A 438 4.34 -3.16 4.51
C GLY A 438 2.86 -2.82 4.28
N VAL A 439 2.45 -2.50 3.05
CA VAL A 439 1.06 -2.21 2.68
C VAL A 439 0.47 -3.41 1.97
N MET A 440 -0.53 -4.05 2.59
CA MET A 440 -1.10 -5.31 2.10
C MET A 440 -1.62 -5.23 0.67
N SER A 441 -2.31 -4.15 0.30
CA SER A 441 -2.84 -3.95 -1.05
C SER A 441 -1.72 -3.83 -2.09
N LEU A 442 -0.63 -3.12 -1.78
CA LEU A 442 0.53 -3.02 -2.68
C LEU A 442 1.23 -4.36 -2.85
N LEU A 443 1.35 -5.13 -1.77
CA LEU A 443 1.94 -6.46 -1.80
C LEU A 443 1.10 -7.40 -2.69
N GLN A 444 -0.23 -7.42 -2.52
CA GLN A 444 -1.14 -8.20 -3.35
C GLN A 444 -1.09 -7.78 -4.84
N ILE A 445 -1.10 -6.47 -5.14
CA ILE A 445 -0.95 -5.95 -6.51
C ILE A 445 0.38 -6.41 -7.11
N ALA A 446 1.48 -6.26 -6.38
CA ALA A 446 2.81 -6.65 -6.83
C ALA A 446 2.90 -8.15 -7.12
N THR A 447 2.40 -9.00 -6.22
CA THR A 447 2.35 -10.46 -6.45
C THR A 447 1.54 -10.80 -7.70
N MET A 448 0.35 -10.21 -7.86
CA MET A 448 -0.50 -10.44 -9.03
C MET A 448 0.20 -10.05 -10.34
N VAL A 449 0.76 -8.84 -10.39
CA VAL A 449 1.45 -8.32 -11.58
C VAL A 449 2.69 -9.14 -11.88
N LEU A 450 3.48 -9.55 -10.88
CA LEU A 450 4.65 -10.41 -11.09
C LEU A 450 4.25 -11.78 -11.66
N CYS A 451 3.28 -12.44 -11.03
CA CYS A 451 2.79 -13.72 -11.52
C CYS A 451 2.29 -13.61 -12.96
N GLY A 452 1.53 -12.55 -13.29
CA GLY A 452 1.03 -12.35 -14.65
C GLY A 452 2.10 -11.95 -15.65
N LEU A 453 3.04 -11.09 -15.27
CA LEU A 453 4.17 -10.71 -16.10
C LEU A 453 5.00 -11.92 -16.51
N PHE A 454 5.40 -12.75 -15.53
CA PHE A 454 6.19 -13.95 -15.81
C PHE A 454 5.37 -15.01 -16.55
N LEU A 455 4.10 -15.22 -16.20
CA LEU A 455 3.22 -16.12 -16.94
C LEU A 455 3.08 -15.66 -18.40
N TYR A 456 2.94 -14.36 -18.64
CA TYR A 456 2.81 -13.82 -19.99
C TYR A 456 4.10 -13.98 -20.79
N ALA A 457 5.22 -13.53 -20.21
CA ALA A 457 6.52 -13.53 -20.87
C ALA A 457 7.09 -14.94 -21.11
N LEU A 458 6.89 -15.87 -20.17
CA LEU A 458 7.47 -17.22 -20.24
C LEU A 458 6.54 -18.24 -20.88
N VAL A 459 5.22 -18.06 -20.77
CA VAL A 459 4.24 -19.05 -21.23
C VAL A 459 3.39 -18.51 -22.38
N MET A 460 2.70 -17.38 -22.22
CA MET A 460 1.78 -16.92 -23.28
C MET A 460 2.52 -16.55 -24.57
N LEU A 461 3.55 -15.71 -24.49
CA LEU A 461 4.27 -15.27 -25.68
C LEU A 461 5.07 -16.39 -26.37
N PRO A 462 5.82 -17.26 -25.67
CA PRO A 462 6.63 -18.28 -26.34
C PRO A 462 5.85 -19.53 -26.75
N LEU A 463 4.68 -19.78 -26.15
CA LEU A 463 3.91 -21.00 -26.37
C LEU A 463 2.52 -20.72 -26.95
N PHE A 464 1.68 -19.95 -26.26
CA PHE A 464 0.30 -19.72 -26.69
C PHE A 464 0.22 -18.97 -28.03
N ILE A 465 0.95 -17.85 -28.16
CA ILE A 465 0.91 -17.02 -29.36
C ILE A 465 1.40 -17.78 -30.61
N PRO A 466 2.55 -18.48 -30.61
CA PRO A 466 2.98 -19.29 -31.75
C PRO A 466 2.01 -20.41 -32.12
N VAL A 467 1.35 -21.03 -31.14
CA VAL A 467 0.31 -22.04 -31.39
C VAL A 467 -0.88 -21.41 -32.09
N MET A 468 -1.36 -20.25 -31.64
CA MET A 468 -2.46 -19.53 -32.30
C MET A 468 -2.08 -19.10 -33.72
N VAL A 469 -0.90 -18.52 -33.91
CA VAL A 469 -0.39 -18.15 -35.24
C VAL A 469 -0.38 -19.36 -36.16
N ARG A 470 0.07 -20.53 -35.67
CA ARG A 470 0.07 -21.77 -36.45
C ARG A 470 -1.33 -22.27 -36.78
N VAL A 471 -2.26 -22.23 -35.82
CA VAL A 471 -3.65 -22.70 -35.98
C VAL A 471 -4.38 -21.85 -37.01
N PHE A 472 -4.22 -20.52 -36.97
CA PHE A 472 -4.89 -19.61 -37.90
C PHE A 472 -4.17 -19.45 -39.25
N GLY A 473 -2.87 -19.77 -39.34
CA GLY A 473 -2.14 -19.79 -40.61
C GLY A 473 -2.22 -18.47 -41.39
N GLU A 474 -2.71 -18.50 -42.63
CA GLU A 474 -2.88 -17.29 -43.44
C GLU A 474 -4.02 -16.37 -42.96
N ALA A 475 -4.98 -16.91 -42.20
CA ALA A 475 -6.09 -16.13 -41.64
C ALA A 475 -5.63 -15.07 -40.63
N ASN A 476 -4.40 -15.18 -40.11
CA ASN A 476 -3.79 -14.13 -39.29
C ASN A 476 -3.75 -12.77 -39.99
N TRP A 477 -3.81 -12.71 -41.32
CA TRP A 477 -3.81 -11.45 -42.09
C TRP A 477 -5.21 -10.96 -42.46
N TRP A 478 -6.27 -11.67 -42.05
CA TRP A 478 -7.64 -11.29 -42.34
C TRP A 478 -8.03 -9.99 -41.61
N PRO A 479 -8.66 -9.01 -42.30
CA PRO A 479 -9.27 -9.07 -43.64
C PRO A 479 -8.36 -8.68 -44.80
N PHE A 480 -7.17 -8.16 -44.55
CA PHE A 480 -6.25 -7.66 -45.59
C PHE A 480 -5.28 -8.75 -46.09
N MET A 481 -5.83 -9.91 -46.48
CA MET A 481 -5.05 -11.00 -47.05
C MET A 481 -4.46 -10.57 -48.40
N ARG A 482 -3.18 -10.88 -48.63
CA ARG A 482 -2.53 -10.62 -49.92
C ARG A 482 -2.97 -11.70 -50.90
N ASN A 483 -3.56 -11.29 -52.02
CA ASN A 483 -3.99 -12.21 -53.07
C ASN A 483 -2.73 -12.71 -53.80
N ASP A 484 -2.20 -13.88 -53.43
CA ASP A 484 -0.97 -14.45 -54.02
C ASP A 484 -1.13 -14.91 -55.49
N LYS A 485 -2.25 -14.58 -56.15
CA LYS A 485 -2.42 -14.78 -57.58
C LYS A 485 -1.48 -13.92 -58.44
N GLU A 486 -0.96 -12.79 -57.95
CA GLU A 486 -0.04 -11.94 -58.74
C GLU A 486 1.44 -12.33 -58.62
N ALA A 487 1.87 -13.01 -57.55
CA ALA A 487 3.26 -13.41 -57.38
C ALA A 487 3.67 -14.56 -58.33
N GLY A 488 2.74 -15.46 -58.63
CA GLY A 488 2.97 -16.60 -59.54
C GLY A 488 3.15 -16.22 -61.02
N TYR A 489 2.65 -15.06 -61.46
CA TYR A 489 2.89 -14.58 -62.82
C TYR A 489 4.31 -14.01 -62.99
N SER A 490 4.82 -13.30 -61.98
CA SER A 490 6.15 -12.65 -62.06
C SER A 490 7.34 -13.62 -62.06
N LEU A 491 7.19 -14.80 -61.45
CA LEU A 491 8.23 -15.83 -61.43
C LEU A 491 8.24 -16.63 -62.75
N ARG A 492 7.06 -16.94 -63.30
CA ARG A 492 6.93 -17.60 -64.61
C ARG A 492 7.41 -16.72 -65.76
N GLU A 493 7.18 -15.41 -65.71
CA GLU A 493 7.73 -14.48 -66.71
C GLU A 493 9.25 -14.35 -66.61
N LYS A 494 9.83 -14.39 -65.40
CA LYS A 494 11.29 -14.39 -65.22
C LYS A 494 11.94 -15.68 -65.69
N GLU A 495 11.33 -16.83 -65.45
CA GLU A 495 11.82 -18.12 -65.97
C GLU A 495 11.67 -18.22 -67.50
N ALA A 496 10.58 -17.70 -68.07
CA ALA A 496 10.39 -17.63 -69.52
C ALA A 496 11.39 -16.67 -70.19
N PHE A 497 11.73 -15.55 -69.55
CA PHE A 497 12.72 -14.60 -70.06
C PHE A 497 14.13 -15.20 -70.07
N VAL A 498 14.52 -15.92 -69.02
CA VAL A 498 15.84 -16.58 -68.90
C VAL A 498 16.00 -17.73 -69.90
N HIS A 499 14.92 -18.44 -70.26
CA HIS A 499 14.99 -19.50 -71.27
C HIS A 499 15.04 -19.00 -72.72
N SER A 500 14.54 -17.79 -73.01
CA SER A 500 14.56 -17.22 -74.38
C SER A 500 15.91 -16.63 -74.84
N HIS A 501 16.89 -16.50 -73.94
CA HIS A 501 18.20 -15.90 -74.23
C HIS A 501 19.35 -16.92 -74.20
N LYS A 502 19.02 -18.22 -74.34
CA LYS A 502 19.99 -19.33 -74.31
C LYS A 502 20.01 -20.20 -75.58
N GLU A 503 19.33 -19.77 -76.64
CA GLU A 503 19.51 -20.26 -78.01
C GLU A 503 20.10 -19.13 -78.86
#